data_AF-A0A7J9PYC9-F1
#
_entry.id   AF-A0A7J9PYC9-F1
#
_cell.length_a   1.000
_cell.length_b   1.000
_cell.length_c   1.000
_cell.angle_alpha   90.00
_cell.angle_beta   90.00
_cell.angle_gamma   90.00
#
_symmetry.space_group_name_H-M   'P 1'
#
loop_
_entity.id
_entity.type
_entity.pdbx_description
1 polymer ?
#
loop_
_entity_poly.entity_id
_entity_poly.type
_entity_poly.pdbx_seq_one_letter_code
_entity_poly.pdbx_strand_id
1 'polypeptide(L)'
;GIGFEKAKKIAINDYVLNYIALGLKKWQVYFQSKRKHVTDLAYKLGRKTNLSEMKAIYGFNDSVNMTHIFAPLVQVGDILHVQMNDYGDPKPTVVPVGVDQDPHIRFARDIASAHRLFNVTETKDKKIGVFVKTDENVTALLDEAEKTLKNIGYADMKKIPKYKAMYILGAAKSDTEKIDESLIYVEKKFGGYAFYPPAATYQRLMTGLTGGKMSSSEPESAIFLSDAPKDAVKKVKNSKTGGAVSLEEQKKHGGKPDECSVYELLIYHLVESDDELEEIYSKCRSGERMCGKCKNFAAELIEEFLKKLKEKRENARDTINDYVVDE
;
A
#
# COMPACT_ATOMS: atom_id res chain seq x y z
N GLY A 1 17.20 -2.39 17.79
CA GLY A 1 15.73 -2.40 17.79
C GLY A 1 15.21 -1.70 19.03
N ILE A 2 13.94 -1.30 19.04
CA ILE A 2 13.25 -0.78 20.22
C ILE A 2 12.44 -1.91 20.88
N GLY A 3 12.24 -1.86 22.20
CA GLY A 3 11.40 -2.84 22.89
C GLY A 3 9.91 -2.66 22.56
N PHE A 4 9.12 -3.73 22.72
CA PHE A 4 7.68 -3.74 22.36
C PHE A 4 6.87 -2.64 23.05
N GLU A 5 7.09 -2.39 24.34
CA GLU A 5 6.39 -1.32 25.06
C GLU A 5 6.68 0.07 24.48
N LYS A 6 7.95 0.31 24.10
CA LYS A 6 8.33 1.57 23.46
C LYS A 6 7.72 1.67 22.06
N ALA A 7 7.72 0.58 21.30
CA ALA A 7 7.09 0.53 19.98
C ALA A 7 5.58 0.78 20.05
N LYS A 8 4.87 0.16 21.01
CA LYS A 8 3.43 0.37 21.24
C LYS A 8 3.13 1.84 21.56
N LYS A 9 3.92 2.46 22.45
CA LYS A 9 3.77 3.89 22.78
C LYS A 9 3.96 4.79 21.56
N ILE A 10 4.98 4.53 20.73
CA ILE A 10 5.22 5.29 19.49
C ILE A 10 4.06 5.09 18.52
N ALA A 11 3.64 3.86 18.25
CA ALA A 11 2.53 3.56 17.34
C ALA A 11 1.24 4.27 17.76
N ILE A 12 0.89 4.23 19.05
CA ILE A 12 -0.31 4.89 19.56
C ILE A 12 -0.19 6.42 19.45
N ASN A 13 0.90 6.98 19.99
CA ASN A 13 1.01 8.43 20.12
C ASN A 13 1.27 9.12 18.78
N ASP A 14 2.07 8.53 17.89
CA ASP A 14 2.56 9.19 16.69
C ASP A 14 1.84 8.74 15.41
N TYR A 15 1.07 7.64 15.45
CA TYR A 15 0.35 7.14 14.27
C TYR A 15 -1.15 7.08 14.51
N VAL A 16 -1.61 6.24 15.45
CA VAL A 16 -3.05 6.00 15.70
C VAL A 16 -3.77 7.31 16.03
N LEU A 17 -3.23 8.12 16.95
CA LEU A 17 -3.81 9.42 17.28
C LEU A 17 -3.92 10.35 16.08
N ASN A 18 -2.92 10.35 15.19
CA ASN A 18 -2.94 11.16 13.98
C ASN A 18 -4.03 10.67 13.01
N TYR A 19 -4.18 9.36 12.82
CA TYR A 19 -5.22 8.80 11.95
C TYR A 19 -6.64 9.16 12.44
N ILE A 20 -6.90 9.03 13.75
CA ILE A 20 -8.17 9.44 14.34
C ILE A 20 -8.38 10.96 14.15
N ALA A 21 -7.37 11.76 14.47
CA ALA A 21 -7.45 13.22 14.37
C ALA A 21 -7.63 13.74 12.94
N LEU A 22 -7.09 13.03 11.95
CA LEU A 22 -7.30 13.30 10.52
C LEU A 22 -8.69 12.84 10.03
N GLY A 23 -9.42 12.09 10.85
CA GLY A 23 -10.81 11.69 10.58
C GLY A 23 -10.95 10.36 9.86
N LEU A 24 -9.96 9.47 9.92
CA LEU A 24 -10.07 8.12 9.37
C LEU A 24 -11.20 7.35 10.08
N LYS A 25 -12.11 6.76 9.31
CA LYS A 25 -13.29 6.03 9.81
C LYS A 25 -13.29 4.59 9.28
N LYS A 26 -13.92 3.67 10.03
CA LYS A 26 -14.05 2.25 9.68
C LYS A 26 -12.71 1.56 9.40
N TRP A 27 -11.84 1.58 10.39
CA TRP A 27 -10.52 0.95 10.33
C TRP A 27 -10.17 0.29 11.66
N GLN A 28 -9.15 -0.54 11.63
CA GLN A 28 -8.59 -1.22 12.79
C GLN A 28 -7.07 -1.19 12.71
N VAL A 29 -6.42 -1.11 13.85
CA VAL A 29 -4.97 -1.31 13.99
C VAL A 29 -4.72 -2.45 14.96
N TYR A 30 -3.81 -3.33 14.58
CA TYR A 30 -3.32 -4.41 15.40
C TYR A 30 -1.79 -4.34 15.48
N PHE A 31 -1.23 -4.98 16.50
CA PHE A 31 0.21 -5.15 16.62
C PHE A 31 0.60 -6.53 16.10
N GLN A 32 1.55 -6.59 15.17
CA GLN A 32 2.05 -7.87 14.61
C GLN A 32 2.51 -8.86 15.70
N SER A 33 3.03 -8.37 16.82
CA SER A 33 3.45 -9.19 17.96
C SER A 33 2.29 -9.80 18.77
N LYS A 34 1.06 -9.34 18.55
CA LYS A 34 -0.17 -9.82 19.20
C LYS A 34 -1.06 -10.59 18.22
N ARG A 35 -1.03 -10.20 16.93
CA ARG A 35 -1.83 -10.78 15.86
C ARG A 35 -1.30 -12.14 15.41
N LYS A 36 -1.65 -13.20 16.14
CA LYS A 36 -1.14 -14.56 15.85
C LYS A 36 -1.48 -15.05 14.44
N HIS A 37 -2.65 -14.69 13.92
CA HIS A 37 -3.09 -15.14 12.58
C HIS A 37 -2.15 -14.64 11.48
N VAL A 38 -1.58 -13.44 11.61
CA VAL A 38 -0.59 -12.89 10.68
C VAL A 38 0.70 -13.71 10.73
N THR A 39 1.24 -13.97 11.93
CA THR A 39 2.50 -14.72 12.07
C THR A 39 2.36 -16.18 11.67
N ASP A 40 1.23 -16.82 12.02
CA ASP A 40 0.95 -18.21 11.64
C ASP A 40 0.75 -18.32 10.13
N LEU A 41 0.11 -17.32 9.50
CA LEU A 41 -0.01 -17.27 8.06
C LEU A 41 1.37 -17.11 7.41
N ALA A 42 2.18 -16.15 7.85
CA ALA A 42 3.54 -15.92 7.36
C ALA A 42 4.41 -17.20 7.38
N TYR A 43 4.32 -17.98 8.47
CA TYR A 43 4.98 -19.29 8.58
C TYR A 43 4.53 -20.27 7.47
N LYS A 44 3.22 -20.35 7.21
CA LYS A 44 2.68 -21.23 6.17
C LYS A 44 3.07 -20.74 4.77
N LEU A 45 3.07 -19.42 4.56
CA LEU A 45 3.44 -18.78 3.30
C LEU A 45 4.91 -19.00 2.92
N GLY A 46 5.80 -19.07 3.93
CA GLY A 46 7.22 -19.31 3.74
C GLY A 46 7.55 -20.59 2.97
N ARG A 47 6.63 -21.56 2.89
CA ARG A 47 6.82 -22.81 2.12
C ARG A 47 6.84 -22.63 0.60
N LYS A 48 6.42 -21.46 0.09
CA LYS A 48 6.36 -21.18 -1.35
C LYS A 48 7.39 -20.14 -1.81
N THR A 49 8.35 -19.79 -0.96
CA THR A 49 9.47 -18.91 -1.33
C THR A 49 10.79 -19.56 -0.97
N ASN A 50 11.88 -19.07 -1.56
CA ASN A 50 13.23 -19.52 -1.28
C ASN A 50 14.14 -18.34 -0.93
N LEU A 51 15.29 -18.64 -0.32
CA LEU A 51 16.23 -17.60 0.12
C LEU A 51 16.80 -16.80 -1.05
N SER A 52 17.01 -17.40 -2.22
CA SER A 52 17.53 -16.69 -3.40
C SER A 52 16.59 -15.60 -3.88
N GLU A 53 15.28 -15.85 -3.88
CA GLU A 53 14.25 -14.88 -4.21
C GLU A 53 14.24 -13.72 -3.20
N MET A 54 14.27 -14.04 -1.89
CA MET A 54 14.38 -13.03 -0.83
C MET A 54 15.63 -12.15 -0.96
N LYS A 55 16.78 -12.75 -1.28
CA LYS A 55 18.03 -12.02 -1.53
C LYS A 55 17.90 -11.08 -2.73
N ALA A 56 17.25 -11.53 -3.81
CA ALA A 56 17.06 -10.73 -5.02
C ALA A 56 16.14 -9.52 -4.77
N ILE A 57 15.08 -9.68 -3.97
CA ILE A 57 14.08 -8.63 -3.74
C ILE A 57 14.55 -7.61 -2.68
N TYR A 58 15.11 -8.09 -1.56
CA TYR A 58 15.43 -7.24 -0.40
C TYR A 58 16.92 -6.98 -0.21
N GLY A 59 17.79 -7.54 -1.06
CA GLY A 59 19.23 -7.35 -0.97
C GLY A 59 19.86 -7.98 0.27
N PHE A 60 19.23 -9.02 0.83
CA PHE A 60 19.77 -9.70 2.01
C PHE A 60 21.14 -10.32 1.73
N ASN A 61 22.05 -10.14 2.68
CA ASN A 61 23.37 -10.75 2.68
C ASN A 61 23.50 -11.72 3.87
N ASP A 62 24.65 -12.36 4.02
CA ASP A 62 24.84 -13.42 5.00
C ASP A 62 24.96 -12.91 6.45
N SER A 63 24.98 -11.58 6.68
CA SER A 63 24.94 -10.99 8.03
C SER A 63 23.53 -10.61 8.49
N VAL A 64 22.52 -10.76 7.63
CA VAL A 64 21.12 -10.48 7.98
C VAL A 64 20.59 -11.56 8.92
N ASN A 65 20.04 -11.15 10.07
CA ASN A 65 19.44 -12.09 11.02
C ASN A 65 18.14 -12.70 10.49
N MET A 66 17.81 -13.90 10.98
CA MET A 66 16.63 -14.65 10.53
C MET A 66 15.29 -13.94 10.75
N THR A 67 15.18 -13.11 11.80
CA THR A 67 13.96 -12.32 12.03
C THR A 67 13.75 -11.29 10.93
N HIS A 68 14.83 -10.65 10.45
CA HIS A 68 14.77 -9.72 9.34
C HIS A 68 14.49 -10.43 8.02
N ILE A 69 15.01 -11.65 7.81
CA ILE A 69 14.65 -12.50 6.66
C ILE A 69 13.17 -12.89 6.69
N PHE A 70 12.60 -13.10 7.87
CA PHE A 70 11.19 -13.47 8.04
C PHE A 70 10.23 -12.29 7.93
N ALA A 71 10.68 -11.06 8.20
CA ALA A 71 9.83 -9.87 8.21
C ALA A 71 9.02 -9.64 6.91
N PRO A 72 9.58 -9.84 5.70
CA PRO A 72 8.79 -9.78 4.47
C PRO A 72 7.60 -10.74 4.43
N LEU A 73 7.75 -11.97 4.97
CA LEU A 73 6.64 -12.93 5.03
C LEU A 73 5.55 -12.47 6.00
N VAL A 74 5.94 -11.84 7.12
CA VAL A 74 5.00 -11.23 8.08
C VAL A 74 4.21 -10.11 7.39
N GLN A 75 4.87 -9.27 6.59
CA GLN A 75 4.21 -8.21 5.82
C GLN A 75 3.24 -8.77 4.76
N VAL A 76 3.59 -9.87 4.07
CA VAL A 76 2.63 -10.55 3.19
C VAL A 76 1.46 -11.13 4.00
N GLY A 77 1.74 -11.64 5.21
CA GLY A 77 0.72 -12.04 6.18
C GLY A 77 -0.24 -10.89 6.50
N ASP A 78 0.25 -9.67 6.75
CA ASP A 78 -0.59 -8.49 7.00
C ASP A 78 -1.55 -8.22 5.83
N ILE A 79 -1.06 -8.34 4.59
CA ILE A 79 -1.83 -8.09 3.37
C ILE A 79 -2.92 -9.18 3.16
N LEU A 80 -2.58 -10.45 3.38
CA LEU A 80 -3.45 -11.57 3.02
C LEU A 80 -4.35 -12.05 4.17
N HIS A 81 -3.99 -11.81 5.44
CA HIS A 81 -4.78 -12.35 6.56
C HIS A 81 -6.20 -11.82 6.58
N VAL A 82 -6.44 -10.59 6.10
CA VAL A 82 -7.78 -9.97 6.04
C VAL A 82 -8.76 -10.72 5.12
N GLN A 83 -8.25 -11.63 4.29
CA GLN A 83 -9.02 -12.50 3.41
C GLN A 83 -9.33 -13.87 4.04
N MET A 84 -8.79 -14.17 5.23
CA MET A 84 -9.11 -15.40 5.94
C MET A 84 -10.53 -15.36 6.51
N ASN A 85 -11.11 -16.53 6.74
CA ASN A 85 -12.50 -16.69 7.18
C ASN A 85 -12.84 -15.83 8.42
N ASP A 86 -11.91 -15.73 9.37
CA ASP A 86 -12.11 -14.99 10.62
C ASP A 86 -12.24 -13.47 10.44
N TYR A 87 -11.92 -12.94 9.24
CA TYR A 87 -11.87 -11.50 8.94
C TYR A 87 -12.83 -11.05 7.84
N GLY A 88 -13.75 -11.93 7.45
CA GLY A 88 -14.82 -11.62 6.50
C GLY A 88 -14.58 -12.17 5.11
N ASP A 89 -14.01 -13.38 5.05
CA ASP A 89 -13.85 -14.22 3.86
C ASP A 89 -12.97 -13.63 2.75
N PRO A 90 -12.58 -14.46 1.76
CA PRO A 90 -11.84 -13.98 0.61
C PRO A 90 -12.50 -12.80 -0.07
N LYS A 91 -11.78 -11.68 -0.12
CA LYS A 91 -12.18 -10.45 -0.80
C LYS A 91 -10.98 -9.76 -1.42
N PRO A 92 -11.16 -9.05 -2.55
CA PRO A 92 -10.09 -8.23 -3.11
C PRO A 92 -9.55 -7.23 -2.09
N THR A 93 -8.23 -7.20 -1.93
CA THR A 93 -7.52 -6.23 -1.07
C THR A 93 -6.79 -5.21 -1.94
N VAL A 94 -6.87 -3.93 -1.59
CA VAL A 94 -6.06 -2.86 -2.21
C VAL A 94 -5.03 -2.36 -1.19
N VAL A 95 -3.76 -2.31 -1.58
CA VAL A 95 -2.66 -1.82 -0.75
C VAL A 95 -2.08 -0.53 -1.34
N PRO A 96 -2.25 0.64 -0.70
CA PRO A 96 -1.62 1.87 -1.14
C PRO A 96 -0.13 1.87 -0.78
N VAL A 97 0.73 2.10 -1.77
CA VAL A 97 2.19 2.04 -1.58
C VAL A 97 2.94 3.13 -2.35
N GLY A 98 4.16 3.42 -1.91
CA GLY A 98 5.14 4.13 -2.74
C GLY A 98 5.65 3.24 -3.87
N VAL A 99 6.11 3.85 -4.97
CA VAL A 99 6.67 3.13 -6.13
C VAL A 99 7.86 2.24 -5.79
N ASP A 100 8.61 2.56 -4.74
CA ASP A 100 9.75 1.78 -4.24
C ASP A 100 9.35 0.44 -3.60
N GLN A 101 8.08 0.28 -3.20
CA GLN A 101 7.55 -0.93 -2.58
C GLN A 101 6.93 -1.91 -3.59
N ASP A 102 6.94 -1.59 -4.89
CA ASP A 102 6.44 -2.46 -5.95
C ASP A 102 7.03 -3.89 -5.91
N PRO A 103 8.35 -4.09 -5.65
CA PRO A 103 8.90 -5.44 -5.54
C PRO A 103 8.23 -6.28 -4.44
N HIS A 104 7.88 -5.67 -3.30
CA HIS A 104 7.18 -6.34 -2.22
C HIS A 104 5.73 -6.69 -2.59
N ILE A 105 5.04 -5.80 -3.30
CA ILE A 105 3.67 -6.08 -3.77
C ILE A 105 3.66 -7.22 -4.81
N ARG A 106 4.63 -7.27 -5.72
CA ARG A 106 4.79 -8.40 -6.65
C ARG A 106 5.02 -9.70 -5.90
N PHE A 107 5.93 -9.69 -4.92
CA PHE A 107 6.18 -10.82 -4.05
C PHE A 107 4.89 -11.30 -3.35
N ALA A 108 4.08 -10.38 -2.81
CA ALA A 108 2.80 -10.72 -2.19
C ALA A 108 1.82 -11.38 -3.19
N ARG A 109 1.76 -10.92 -4.44
CA ARG A 109 0.93 -11.51 -5.51
C ARG A 109 1.40 -12.91 -5.90
N ASP A 110 2.71 -13.10 -6.02
CA ASP A 110 3.30 -14.39 -6.36
C ASP A 110 3.04 -15.41 -5.25
N ILE A 111 3.19 -14.99 -3.98
CA ILE A 111 2.88 -15.81 -2.81
C ILE A 111 1.40 -16.16 -2.73
N ALA A 112 0.50 -15.19 -2.93
CA ALA A 112 -0.94 -15.44 -2.99
C ALA A 112 -1.26 -16.50 -4.06
N SER A 113 -0.74 -16.28 -5.28
CA SER A 113 -0.95 -17.15 -6.44
C SER A 113 -0.36 -18.55 -6.24
N ALA A 114 0.78 -18.68 -5.56
CA ALA A 114 1.42 -19.97 -5.26
C ALA A 114 0.65 -20.81 -4.22
N HIS A 115 -0.22 -20.18 -3.42
CA HIS A 115 -1.08 -20.83 -2.43
C HIS A 115 -2.50 -21.13 -2.93
N ARG A 116 -2.83 -20.70 -4.16
CA ARG A 116 -4.06 -21.09 -4.87
C ARG A 116 -4.06 -22.58 -5.20
N LEU A 117 -5.24 -23.17 -5.27
CA LEU A 117 -5.44 -24.53 -5.80
C LEU A 117 -5.62 -24.54 -7.32
N PHE A 118 -6.10 -23.45 -7.90
CA PHE A 118 -6.25 -23.29 -9.34
C PHE A 118 -5.18 -22.36 -9.93
N ASN A 119 -4.87 -22.59 -11.20
CA ASN A 119 -4.24 -21.64 -12.10
C ASN A 119 -5.21 -21.42 -13.27
N VAL A 120 -5.62 -20.18 -13.52
CA VAL A 120 -6.41 -19.85 -14.71
C VAL A 120 -5.51 -19.05 -15.64
N THR A 121 -5.28 -19.56 -16.85
CA THR A 121 -4.38 -18.90 -17.80
C THR A 121 -4.73 -19.22 -19.24
N GLU A 122 -4.38 -18.31 -20.14
CA GLU A 122 -4.46 -18.52 -21.58
C GLU A 122 -3.29 -19.42 -22.03
N THR A 123 -3.61 -20.52 -22.69
CA THR A 123 -2.60 -21.43 -23.25
C THR A 123 -2.03 -20.91 -24.56
N LYS A 124 -0.93 -21.51 -25.03
CA LYS A 124 -0.31 -21.18 -26.32
C LYS A 124 -1.28 -21.29 -27.50
N ASP A 125 -2.28 -22.17 -27.39
CA ASP A 125 -3.32 -22.38 -28.41
C ASP A 125 -4.50 -21.39 -28.26
N LYS A 126 -4.34 -20.30 -27.48
CA LYS A 126 -5.36 -19.27 -27.20
C LYS A 126 -6.64 -19.81 -26.56
N LYS A 127 -6.53 -20.88 -25.77
CA LYS A 127 -7.64 -21.43 -24.99
C LYS A 127 -7.47 -21.07 -23.53
N ILE A 128 -8.56 -20.80 -22.83
CA ILE A 128 -8.52 -20.63 -21.38
C ILE A 128 -8.46 -22.00 -20.71
N GLY A 129 -7.40 -22.22 -19.94
CA GLY A 129 -7.18 -23.43 -19.15
C GLY A 129 -7.29 -23.14 -17.66
N VAL A 130 -8.02 -24.00 -16.96
CA VAL A 130 -8.06 -24.12 -15.50
C VAL A 130 -7.21 -25.32 -15.11
N PHE A 131 -6.14 -25.11 -14.35
CA PHE A 131 -5.22 -26.15 -13.93
C PHE A 131 -5.23 -26.31 -12.40
N VAL A 132 -5.40 -27.53 -11.91
CA VAL A 132 -5.32 -27.85 -10.48
C VAL A 132 -3.86 -28.04 -10.09
N LYS A 133 -3.41 -27.29 -9.08
CA LYS A 133 -2.01 -27.25 -8.60
C LYS A 133 -1.68 -28.35 -7.59
N THR A 134 -2.68 -28.99 -6.99
CA THR A 134 -2.50 -30.08 -6.01
C THR A 134 -2.61 -31.46 -6.66
N ASP A 135 -2.12 -32.50 -5.99
CA ASP A 135 -2.34 -33.92 -6.33
C ASP A 135 -3.59 -34.49 -5.66
N GLU A 136 -4.11 -33.80 -4.65
CA GLU A 136 -5.25 -34.24 -3.86
C GLU A 136 -6.57 -33.76 -4.46
N ASN A 137 -7.62 -34.60 -4.40
CA ASN A 137 -8.99 -34.23 -4.79
C ASN A 137 -9.15 -33.66 -6.22
N VAL A 138 -8.22 -33.95 -7.14
CA VAL A 138 -8.18 -33.35 -8.50
C VAL A 138 -9.51 -33.47 -9.23
N THR A 139 -10.09 -34.68 -9.30
CA THR A 139 -11.37 -34.91 -9.98
C THR A 139 -12.50 -34.09 -9.35
N ALA A 140 -12.61 -34.12 -8.02
CA ALA A 140 -13.64 -33.37 -7.30
C ALA A 140 -13.49 -31.85 -7.45
N LEU A 141 -12.25 -31.33 -7.46
CA LEU A 141 -11.95 -29.93 -7.73
C LEU A 141 -12.38 -29.52 -9.14
N LEU A 142 -12.07 -30.32 -10.16
CA LEU A 142 -12.47 -30.05 -11.54
C LEU A 142 -13.99 -30.14 -11.72
N ASP A 143 -14.66 -31.07 -11.04
CA ASP A 143 -16.12 -31.23 -11.10
C ASP A 143 -16.84 -30.02 -10.48
N GLU A 144 -16.40 -29.55 -9.31
CA GLU A 144 -16.98 -28.38 -8.66
C GLU A 144 -16.64 -27.07 -9.41
N ALA A 145 -15.44 -26.98 -9.99
CA ALA A 145 -15.08 -25.89 -10.90
C ALA A 145 -16.01 -25.86 -12.11
N GLU A 146 -16.21 -26.99 -12.79
CA GLU A 146 -17.12 -27.09 -13.95
C GLU A 146 -18.55 -26.65 -13.59
N LYS A 147 -19.07 -27.11 -12.46
CA LYS A 147 -20.39 -26.71 -11.96
C LYS A 147 -20.48 -25.20 -11.73
N THR A 148 -19.46 -24.61 -11.11
CA THR A 148 -19.38 -23.18 -10.84
C THR A 148 -19.35 -22.38 -12.14
N LEU A 149 -18.56 -22.83 -13.12
CA LEU A 149 -18.42 -22.17 -14.41
C LEU A 149 -19.69 -22.27 -15.28
N LYS A 150 -20.42 -23.39 -15.21
CA LYS A 150 -21.74 -23.52 -15.84
C LYS A 150 -22.73 -22.50 -15.31
N ASN A 151 -22.73 -22.25 -14.00
CA ASN A 151 -23.64 -21.28 -13.38
C ASN A 151 -23.40 -19.84 -13.82
N ILE A 152 -22.18 -19.50 -14.26
CA ILE A 152 -21.83 -18.15 -14.72
C ILE A 152 -21.78 -18.01 -16.26
N GLY A 153 -22.24 -19.03 -16.98
CA GLY A 153 -22.49 -18.99 -18.42
C GLY A 153 -21.53 -19.78 -19.31
N TYR A 154 -20.55 -20.49 -18.76
CA TYR A 154 -19.63 -21.33 -19.55
C TYR A 154 -20.16 -22.75 -19.64
N ALA A 155 -20.74 -23.13 -20.78
CA ALA A 155 -21.39 -24.43 -20.94
C ALA A 155 -20.44 -25.53 -21.43
N ASP A 156 -19.47 -25.18 -22.27
CA ASP A 156 -18.68 -26.15 -23.03
C ASP A 156 -17.24 -26.23 -22.49
N MET A 157 -16.93 -27.34 -21.82
CA MET A 157 -15.66 -27.53 -21.11
C MET A 157 -15.11 -28.93 -21.34
N LYS A 158 -13.81 -29.01 -21.63
CA LYS A 158 -13.09 -30.27 -21.78
C LYS A 158 -12.22 -30.53 -20.56
N LYS A 159 -12.68 -31.40 -19.66
CA LYS A 159 -11.89 -31.89 -18.51
C LYS A 159 -10.92 -32.98 -18.93
N ILE A 160 -9.70 -32.91 -18.42
CA ILE A 160 -8.67 -33.95 -18.57
C ILE A 160 -8.01 -34.18 -17.20
N PRO A 161 -8.64 -34.94 -16.29
CA PRO A 161 -8.16 -35.11 -14.91
C PRO A 161 -6.74 -35.65 -14.80
N LYS A 162 -6.33 -36.52 -15.72
CA LYS A 162 -4.95 -37.05 -15.79
C LYS A 162 -3.89 -35.95 -15.90
N TYR A 163 -4.21 -34.84 -16.57
CA TYR A 163 -3.34 -33.66 -16.68
C TYR A 163 -3.74 -32.55 -15.73
N LYS A 164 -4.63 -32.82 -14.77
CA LYS A 164 -5.15 -31.83 -13.80
C LYS A 164 -5.71 -30.58 -14.46
N ALA A 165 -6.27 -30.71 -15.66
CA ALA A 165 -6.61 -29.57 -16.50
C ALA A 165 -8.07 -29.61 -16.95
N MET A 166 -8.65 -28.44 -17.15
CA MET A 166 -9.93 -28.24 -17.80
C MET A 166 -9.82 -27.06 -18.76
N TYR A 167 -10.26 -27.24 -19.99
CA TYR A 167 -10.25 -26.19 -21.01
C TYR A 167 -11.66 -25.66 -21.22
N ILE A 168 -11.83 -24.35 -21.16
CA ILE A 168 -13.11 -23.68 -21.33
C ILE A 168 -13.20 -23.26 -22.80
N LEU A 169 -14.12 -23.88 -23.55
CA LEU A 169 -14.26 -23.64 -24.97
C LEU A 169 -15.10 -22.37 -25.19
N GLY A 170 -14.63 -21.50 -26.09
CA GLY A 170 -15.31 -20.23 -26.40
C GLY A 170 -15.06 -19.09 -25.41
N ALA A 171 -14.31 -19.32 -24.32
CA ALA A 171 -13.86 -18.26 -23.43
C ALA A 171 -12.74 -17.43 -24.09
N ALA A 172 -12.82 -16.11 -23.96
CA ALA A 172 -11.82 -15.17 -24.42
C ALA A 172 -10.82 -14.84 -23.31
N LYS A 173 -9.69 -14.23 -23.67
CA LYS A 173 -8.69 -13.75 -22.70
C LYS A 173 -9.28 -12.85 -21.61
N SER A 174 -10.22 -11.99 -21.98
CA SER A 174 -10.93 -11.08 -21.05
C SER A 174 -11.74 -11.81 -19.97
N ASP A 175 -12.06 -13.09 -20.19
CA ASP A 175 -12.84 -13.88 -19.24
C ASP A 175 -11.99 -14.46 -18.09
N THR A 176 -10.65 -14.43 -18.22
CA THR A 176 -9.72 -15.06 -17.28
C THR A 176 -9.94 -14.61 -15.84
N GLU A 177 -10.12 -13.30 -15.63
CA GLU A 177 -10.33 -12.74 -14.29
C GLU A 177 -11.65 -13.20 -13.70
N LYS A 178 -12.76 -13.08 -14.45
CA LYS A 178 -14.09 -13.55 -14.03
C LYS A 178 -14.09 -15.04 -13.69
N ILE A 179 -13.37 -15.85 -14.48
CA ILE A 179 -13.24 -17.29 -14.25
C ILE A 179 -12.43 -17.54 -12.97
N ASP A 180 -11.24 -16.95 -12.82
CA ASP A 180 -10.41 -17.12 -11.63
C ASP A 180 -11.14 -16.71 -10.34
N GLU A 181 -11.81 -15.56 -10.35
CA GLU A 181 -12.59 -15.06 -9.22
C GLU A 181 -13.67 -16.05 -8.79
N SER A 182 -14.40 -16.64 -9.76
CA SER A 182 -15.44 -17.62 -9.45
C SER A 182 -14.89 -18.87 -8.78
N LEU A 183 -13.66 -19.27 -9.13
CA LEU A 183 -13.01 -20.46 -8.59
C LEU A 183 -12.42 -20.23 -7.20
N ILE A 184 -12.25 -18.97 -6.76
CA ILE A 184 -11.79 -18.66 -5.40
C ILE A 184 -12.66 -19.33 -4.34
N TYR A 185 -13.98 -19.21 -4.46
CA TYR A 185 -14.91 -19.81 -3.51
C TYR A 185 -14.96 -21.35 -3.61
N VAL A 186 -14.57 -21.92 -4.74
CA VAL A 186 -14.39 -23.38 -4.86
C VAL A 186 -13.22 -23.81 -4.01
N GLU A 187 -12.08 -23.13 -4.06
CA GLU A 187 -10.89 -23.51 -3.29
C GLU A 187 -11.18 -23.61 -1.79
N LYS A 188 -11.98 -22.68 -1.28
CA LYS A 188 -12.40 -22.64 0.12
C LYS A 188 -13.09 -23.94 0.57
N LYS A 189 -13.93 -24.54 -0.28
CA LYS A 189 -14.63 -25.82 0.02
C LYS A 189 -13.66 -26.98 0.18
N PHE A 190 -12.47 -26.88 -0.39
CA PHE A 190 -11.42 -27.90 -0.34
C PHE A 190 -10.27 -27.53 0.61
N GLY A 191 -10.50 -26.58 1.53
CA GLY A 191 -9.50 -26.15 2.51
C GLY A 191 -8.35 -25.32 1.94
N GLY A 192 -8.49 -24.82 0.70
CA GLY A 192 -7.57 -23.85 0.13
C GLY A 192 -7.71 -22.48 0.77
N TYR A 193 -6.64 -21.67 0.72
CA TYR A 193 -6.66 -20.31 1.25
C TYR A 193 -7.57 -19.37 0.48
N ALA A 194 -7.81 -19.65 -0.81
CA ALA A 194 -8.70 -18.86 -1.64
C ALA A 194 -8.27 -17.37 -1.71
N PHE A 195 -6.96 -17.08 -1.83
CA PHE A 195 -6.50 -15.70 -1.87
C PHE A 195 -6.84 -14.98 -3.18
N TYR A 196 -7.24 -13.73 -3.08
CA TYR A 196 -7.10 -12.73 -4.13
C TYR A 196 -5.69 -12.16 -4.09
N PRO A 197 -4.94 -12.16 -5.21
CA PRO A 197 -3.73 -11.37 -5.31
C PRO A 197 -4.03 -9.89 -4.98
N PRO A 198 -3.21 -9.21 -4.16
CA PRO A 198 -3.51 -7.84 -3.76
C PRO A 198 -3.43 -6.88 -4.95
N ALA A 199 -4.44 -6.04 -5.11
CA ALA A 199 -4.36 -4.83 -5.92
C ALA A 199 -3.48 -3.79 -5.18
N ALA A 200 -2.92 -2.84 -5.92
CA ALA A 200 -2.14 -1.76 -5.33
C ALA A 200 -2.33 -0.45 -6.09
N THR A 201 -2.33 0.65 -5.35
CA THR A 201 -2.24 2.00 -5.90
C THR A 201 -0.86 2.55 -5.59
N TYR A 202 -0.25 3.22 -6.56
CA TYR A 202 1.11 3.74 -6.46
C TYR A 202 1.09 5.25 -6.35
N GLN A 203 1.68 5.78 -5.30
CA GLN A 203 1.79 7.22 -5.07
C GLN A 203 3.24 7.68 -5.25
N ARG A 204 3.39 8.89 -5.83
CA ARG A 204 4.68 9.57 -5.89
C ARG A 204 5.07 10.01 -4.47
N LEU A 205 6.33 9.83 -4.14
CA LEU A 205 6.87 10.30 -2.86
C LEU A 205 7.15 11.79 -2.93
N MET A 206 6.77 12.51 -1.88
CA MET A 206 7.12 13.92 -1.73
C MET A 206 8.60 14.09 -1.40
N THR A 207 9.18 15.18 -1.89
CA THR A 207 10.55 15.56 -1.60
C THR A 207 10.64 16.13 -0.17
N GLY A 208 11.74 15.85 0.53
CA GLY A 208 12.05 16.51 1.80
C GLY A 208 12.18 18.03 1.64
N LEU A 209 11.89 18.77 2.70
CA LEU A 209 11.94 20.23 2.69
C LEU A 209 13.32 20.76 2.30
N THR A 210 14.39 20.10 2.72
CA THR A 210 15.79 20.43 2.41
C THR A 210 16.26 19.87 1.06
N GLY A 211 15.38 19.18 0.32
CA GLY A 211 15.73 18.35 -0.84
C GLY A 211 15.96 16.89 -0.45
N GLY A 212 15.89 15.97 -1.42
CA GLY A 212 16.05 14.54 -1.17
C GLY A 212 14.81 13.89 -0.53
N LYS A 213 15.00 12.87 0.31
CA LYS A 213 13.90 12.14 0.97
C LYS A 213 13.59 12.75 2.34
N MET A 214 12.33 12.74 2.75
CA MET A 214 11.95 12.99 4.14
C MET A 214 12.51 11.88 5.04
N SER A 215 13.12 12.25 6.17
CA SER A 215 13.68 11.29 7.12
C SER A 215 13.46 11.72 8.58
N SER A 216 13.10 10.76 9.43
CA SER A 216 13.09 10.96 10.88
C SER A 216 14.48 11.19 11.48
N SER A 217 15.55 10.75 10.79
CA SER A 217 16.93 11.01 11.22
C SER A 217 17.40 12.43 10.90
N GLU A 218 16.71 13.15 10.02
CA GLU A 218 17.00 14.52 9.63
C GLU A 218 15.73 15.37 9.85
N PRO A 219 15.44 15.80 11.09
CA PRO A 219 14.15 16.40 11.44
C PRO A 219 13.79 17.67 10.64
N GLU A 220 14.78 18.39 10.14
CA GLU A 220 14.56 19.59 9.30
C GLU A 220 14.09 19.24 7.87
N SER A 221 14.26 17.98 7.44
CA SER A 221 13.80 17.50 6.13
C SER A 221 12.29 17.27 6.07
N ALA A 222 11.59 17.23 7.21
CA ALA A 222 10.19 16.83 7.29
C ALA A 222 9.39 17.65 8.32
N ILE A 223 8.10 17.82 8.06
CA ILE A 223 7.14 18.36 9.02
C ILE A 223 6.48 17.18 9.72
N PHE A 224 6.67 17.05 11.03
CA PHE A 224 5.97 16.02 11.79
C PHE A 224 4.62 16.55 12.25
N LEU A 225 3.61 15.70 12.25
CA LEU A 225 2.26 16.06 12.75
C LEU A 225 2.24 16.37 14.26
N SER A 226 3.32 16.06 14.97
CA SER A 226 3.55 16.40 16.38
C SER A 226 4.39 17.66 16.58
N ASP A 227 4.88 18.30 15.50
CA ASP A 227 5.66 19.54 15.61
C ASP A 227 4.81 20.65 16.24
N ALA A 228 5.45 21.52 17.03
CA ALA A 228 4.80 22.75 17.42
C ALA A 228 4.54 23.61 16.17
N PRO A 229 3.39 24.30 16.05
CA PRO A 229 3.08 25.08 14.84
C PRO A 229 4.19 26.09 14.47
N LYS A 230 4.85 26.69 15.47
CA LYS A 230 5.98 27.61 15.26
C LYS A 230 7.21 26.94 14.63
N ASP A 231 7.48 25.69 14.98
CA ASP A 231 8.61 24.93 14.44
C ASP A 231 8.34 24.53 13.00
N ALA A 232 7.11 24.09 12.69
CA ALA A 232 6.70 23.81 11.31
C ALA A 232 6.79 25.05 10.41
N VAL A 233 6.35 26.22 10.90
CA VAL A 233 6.52 27.51 10.19
C VAL A 233 7.99 27.78 9.87
N LYS A 234 8.89 27.57 10.85
CA LYS A 234 10.34 27.76 10.65
C LYS A 234 10.88 26.81 9.58
N LYS A 235 10.50 25.52 9.64
CA LYS A 235 10.90 24.51 8.64
C LYS A 235 10.43 24.88 7.23
N VAL A 236 9.18 25.30 7.05
CA VAL A 236 8.64 25.76 5.76
C VAL A 236 9.38 27.00 5.25
N LYS A 237 9.68 27.96 6.12
CA LYS A 237 10.44 29.16 5.72
C LYS A 237 11.88 28.82 5.28
N ASN A 238 12.46 27.77 5.83
CA ASN A 238 13.82 27.30 5.50
C ASN A 238 13.87 26.29 4.35
N SER A 239 12.73 25.88 3.79
CA SER A 239 12.70 24.84 2.77
C SER A 239 13.37 25.27 1.45
N LYS A 240 13.85 24.28 0.69
CA LYS A 240 14.38 24.45 -0.66
C LYS A 240 13.27 24.84 -1.63
N THR A 241 13.53 25.83 -2.45
CA THR A 241 12.60 26.28 -3.50
C THR A 241 13.19 26.08 -4.88
N GLY A 242 12.34 25.93 -5.89
CA GLY A 242 12.74 25.98 -7.29
C GLY A 242 12.85 27.40 -7.86
N GLY A 243 13.05 28.42 -7.01
CA GLY A 243 13.22 29.80 -7.44
C GLY A 243 14.62 30.10 -7.99
N ALA A 244 14.76 31.23 -8.69
CA ALA A 244 16.04 31.72 -9.18
C ALA A 244 16.95 32.22 -8.04
N VAL A 245 18.25 32.44 -8.34
CA VAL A 245 19.23 32.88 -7.34
C VAL A 245 19.05 34.35 -6.92
N SER A 246 18.37 35.15 -7.74
CA SER A 246 18.06 36.56 -7.45
C SER A 246 16.60 36.92 -7.75
N LEU A 247 16.13 38.02 -7.14
CA LEU A 247 14.79 38.58 -7.38
C LEU A 247 14.60 38.98 -8.84
N GLU A 248 15.63 39.57 -9.45
CA GLU A 248 15.59 40.04 -10.84
C GLU A 248 15.44 38.87 -11.81
N GLU A 249 16.22 37.81 -11.62
CA GLU A 249 16.10 36.59 -12.42
C GLU A 249 14.76 35.89 -12.20
N GLN A 250 14.26 35.85 -10.97
CA GLN A 250 12.93 35.27 -10.69
C GLN A 250 11.84 36.02 -11.47
N LYS A 251 11.90 37.36 -11.53
CA LYS A 251 10.94 38.17 -12.29
C LYS A 251 11.10 38.02 -13.80
N LYS A 252 12.31 37.80 -14.28
CA LYS A 252 12.62 37.71 -15.72
C LYS A 252 12.37 36.32 -16.30
N HIS A 253 12.70 35.27 -15.55
CA HIS A 253 12.74 33.89 -16.02
C HIS A 253 11.76 32.97 -15.28
N GLY A 254 11.12 33.45 -14.20
CA GLY A 254 10.22 32.66 -13.38
C GLY A 254 10.95 31.65 -12.49
N GLY A 255 10.15 30.97 -11.67
CA GLY A 255 10.59 29.80 -10.90
C GLY A 255 10.22 28.49 -11.57
N LYS A 256 10.67 27.39 -10.96
CA LYS A 256 10.39 26.02 -11.34
C LYS A 256 9.57 25.32 -10.25
N PRO A 257 8.22 25.37 -10.30
CA PRO A 257 7.39 24.75 -9.27
C PRO A 257 7.61 23.23 -9.16
N ASP A 258 7.92 22.57 -10.29
CA ASP A 258 8.16 21.12 -10.35
C ASP A 258 9.41 20.66 -9.57
N GLU A 259 10.31 21.58 -9.24
CA GLU A 259 11.53 21.36 -8.45
C GLU A 259 11.43 22.00 -7.04
N CYS A 260 10.22 22.37 -6.58
CA CYS A 260 10.01 23.19 -5.39
C CYS A 260 9.26 22.43 -4.28
N SER A 261 9.89 22.20 -3.12
CA SER A 261 9.24 21.50 -2.01
C SER A 261 8.08 22.29 -1.39
N VAL A 262 8.12 23.62 -1.46
CA VAL A 262 6.98 24.47 -1.03
C VAL A 262 5.76 24.24 -1.92
N TYR A 263 5.95 24.14 -3.23
CA TYR A 263 4.84 23.88 -4.14
C TYR A 263 4.32 22.44 -3.97
N GLU A 264 5.22 21.47 -3.76
CA GLU A 264 4.83 20.11 -3.37
C GLU A 264 3.99 20.09 -2.08
N LEU A 265 4.30 20.88 -1.06
CA LEU A 265 3.43 20.97 0.13
C LEU A 265 2.02 21.52 -0.21
N LEU A 266 1.94 22.53 -1.07
CA LEU A 266 0.67 23.14 -1.45
C LEU A 266 -0.23 22.13 -2.17
N ILE A 267 0.30 21.48 -3.21
CA ILE A 267 -0.44 20.52 -4.05
C ILE A 267 -0.82 19.23 -3.30
N TYR A 268 0.02 18.72 -2.39
CA TYR A 268 -0.29 17.47 -1.68
C TYR A 268 -1.23 17.65 -0.48
N HIS A 269 -1.18 18.80 0.20
CA HIS A 269 -1.75 18.91 1.55
C HIS A 269 -2.48 20.20 1.89
N LEU A 270 -2.08 21.35 1.34
CA LEU A 270 -2.50 22.64 1.90
C LEU A 270 -3.55 23.37 1.07
N VAL A 271 -3.63 23.10 -0.24
CA VAL A 271 -4.59 23.73 -1.14
C VAL A 271 -5.44 22.65 -1.80
N GLU A 272 -6.76 22.73 -1.61
CA GLU A 272 -7.72 21.77 -2.18
C GLU A 272 -8.25 22.20 -3.57
N SER A 273 -8.13 23.48 -3.92
CA SER A 273 -8.63 24.02 -5.18
C SER A 273 -7.60 23.88 -6.29
N ASP A 274 -7.95 23.11 -7.32
CA ASP A 274 -7.11 22.95 -8.53
C ASP A 274 -6.88 24.29 -9.25
N ASP A 275 -7.89 25.17 -9.28
CA ASP A 275 -7.78 26.50 -9.90
C ASP A 275 -6.76 27.39 -9.16
N GLU A 276 -6.75 27.32 -7.83
CA GLU A 276 -5.79 28.08 -7.02
C GLU A 276 -4.36 27.53 -7.19
N LEU A 277 -4.21 26.21 -7.26
CA LEU A 277 -2.93 25.57 -7.54
C LEU A 277 -2.39 25.98 -8.92
N GLU A 278 -3.24 25.98 -9.94
CA GLU A 278 -2.88 26.42 -11.30
C GLU A 278 -2.48 27.90 -11.32
N GLU A 279 -3.20 28.76 -10.60
CA GLU A 279 -2.84 30.17 -10.46
C GLU A 279 -1.46 30.32 -9.79
N ILE A 280 -1.21 29.60 -8.69
CA ILE A 280 0.08 29.63 -7.98
C ILE A 280 1.20 29.13 -8.90
N TYR A 281 0.97 28.06 -9.65
CA TYR A 281 1.91 27.49 -10.61
C TYR A 281 2.26 28.49 -11.71
N SER A 282 1.25 29.03 -12.38
CA SER A 282 1.39 29.99 -13.47
C SER A 282 2.04 31.31 -13.03
N LYS A 283 1.69 31.84 -11.85
CA LYS A 283 2.33 33.04 -11.29
C LYS A 283 3.77 32.79 -10.87
N CYS A 284 4.12 31.59 -10.41
CA CYS A 284 5.50 31.24 -10.11
C CYS A 284 6.34 31.19 -11.39
N ARG A 285 5.84 30.52 -12.43
CA ARG A 285 6.53 30.36 -13.73
C ARG A 285 6.68 31.64 -14.53
N SER A 286 5.76 32.60 -14.38
CA SER A 286 5.86 33.91 -15.01
C SER A 286 6.74 34.90 -14.25
N GLY A 287 7.13 34.58 -13.01
CA GLY A 287 7.87 35.50 -12.15
C GLY A 287 7.01 36.53 -11.43
N GLU A 288 5.68 36.37 -11.43
CA GLU A 288 4.75 37.23 -10.68
C GLU A 288 4.79 36.90 -9.17
N ARG A 289 4.89 35.61 -8.82
CA ARG A 289 4.93 35.12 -7.42
C ARG A 289 6.36 34.87 -6.95
N MET A 290 6.76 35.54 -5.87
CA MET A 290 8.07 35.38 -5.25
C MET A 290 8.10 34.25 -4.22
N CYS A 291 9.23 33.55 -4.11
CA CYS A 291 9.40 32.43 -3.18
C CYS A 291 9.10 32.78 -1.72
N GLY A 292 9.52 33.97 -1.25
CA GLY A 292 9.26 34.42 0.12
C GLY A 292 7.76 34.57 0.42
N LYS A 293 6.99 35.16 -0.51
CA LYS A 293 5.52 35.27 -0.39
C LYS A 293 4.87 33.88 -0.41
N CYS A 294 5.33 33.00 -1.31
CA CYS A 294 4.81 31.64 -1.42
C CYS A 294 5.06 30.83 -0.14
N LYS A 295 6.26 30.95 0.44
CA LYS A 295 6.61 30.33 1.73
C LYS A 295 5.78 30.84 2.89
N ASN A 296 5.53 32.15 2.97
CA ASN A 296 4.69 32.72 4.02
C ASN A 296 3.26 32.18 3.93
N PHE A 297 2.71 32.12 2.71
CA PHE A 297 1.40 31.53 2.47
C PHE A 297 1.33 30.05 2.91
N ALA A 298 2.28 29.22 2.47
CA ALA A 298 2.34 27.82 2.90
C ALA A 298 2.55 27.69 4.42
N ALA A 299 3.32 28.60 5.03
CA ALA A 299 3.58 28.63 6.46
C ALA A 299 2.32 28.98 7.28
N GLU A 300 1.49 29.89 6.80
CA GLU A 300 0.21 30.24 7.43
C GLU A 300 -0.75 29.04 7.40
N LEU A 301 -0.90 28.39 6.24
CA LEU A 301 -1.76 27.21 6.08
C LEU A 301 -1.31 26.04 6.96
N ILE A 302 0.00 25.72 7.00
CA ILE A 302 0.49 24.62 7.85
C ILE A 302 0.33 24.94 9.34
N GLU A 303 0.50 26.21 9.74
CA GLU A 303 0.32 26.62 11.13
C GLU A 303 -1.13 26.42 11.58
N GLU A 304 -2.09 26.85 10.74
CA GLU A 304 -3.51 26.65 10.99
C GLU A 304 -3.88 25.16 11.02
N PHE A 305 -3.37 24.38 10.05
CA PHE A 305 -3.59 22.93 9.98
C PHE A 305 -3.11 22.23 11.27
N LEU A 306 -1.88 22.50 11.72
CA LEU A 306 -1.32 21.85 12.91
C LEU A 306 -2.00 22.29 14.21
N LYS A 307 -2.48 23.54 14.30
CA LYS A 307 -3.30 24.00 15.43
C LYS A 307 -4.59 23.20 15.53
N LYS A 308 -5.33 23.10 14.42
CA LYS A 308 -6.58 22.30 14.35
C LYS A 308 -6.31 20.82 14.62
N LEU A 309 -5.23 20.28 14.06
CA LEU A 309 -4.87 18.88 14.26
C LEU A 309 -4.55 18.59 15.73
N LYS A 310 -3.83 19.49 16.41
CA LYS A 310 -3.51 19.33 17.84
C LYS A 310 -4.77 19.21 18.69
N GLU A 311 -5.77 20.05 18.46
CA GLU A 311 -7.06 19.97 19.18
C GLU A 311 -7.76 18.62 18.91
N LYS A 312 -7.80 18.18 17.65
CA LYS A 312 -8.38 16.88 17.28
C LYS A 312 -7.63 15.69 17.89
N ARG A 313 -6.30 15.78 18.01
CA ARG A 313 -5.47 14.73 18.62
C ARG A 313 -5.76 14.57 20.11
N GLU A 314 -6.00 15.66 20.82
CA GLU A 314 -6.37 15.57 22.24
C GLU A 314 -7.74 14.89 22.41
N ASN A 315 -8.73 15.26 21.59
CA ASN A 315 -10.04 14.60 21.59
C ASN A 315 -9.96 13.12 21.17
N ALA A 316 -9.02 12.76 20.30
CA ALA A 316 -8.85 11.39 19.81
C ALA A 316 -8.40 10.42 20.91
N ARG A 317 -7.75 10.89 21.98
CA ARG A 317 -7.20 10.03 23.04
C ARG A 317 -8.26 9.14 23.69
N ASP A 318 -9.47 9.65 23.84
CA ASP A 318 -10.57 8.94 24.50
C ASP A 318 -11.17 7.81 23.64
N THR A 319 -10.86 7.80 22.34
CA THR A 319 -11.43 6.85 21.36
C THR A 319 -10.42 5.85 20.82
N ILE A 320 -9.17 5.86 21.31
CA ILE A 320 -8.11 4.96 20.80
C ILE A 320 -8.54 3.49 20.86
N ASN A 321 -9.17 3.09 21.96
CA ASN A 321 -9.57 1.70 22.20
C ASN A 321 -10.64 1.19 21.22
N ASP A 322 -11.32 2.10 20.51
CA ASP A 322 -12.31 1.72 19.49
C ASP A 322 -11.63 1.19 18.20
N TYR A 323 -10.35 1.49 18.02
CA TYR A 323 -9.59 1.16 16.81
C TYR A 323 -8.50 0.11 17.04
N VAL A 324 -7.95 0.03 18.25
CA VAL A 324 -6.87 -0.91 18.58
C VAL A 324 -7.46 -2.25 18.96
N VAL A 325 -7.15 -3.29 18.19
CA VAL A 325 -7.51 -4.67 18.48
C VAL A 325 -6.36 -5.38 19.20
N ASP A 326 -6.67 -6.02 20.33
CA ASP A 326 -5.69 -6.73 21.18
C ASP A 326 -5.50 -8.22 20.80
N GLU A 327 -6.16 -8.68 19.74
CA GLU A 327 -6.14 -10.06 19.20
C GLU A 327 -5.50 -10.16 17.82
#